data_AF-A0A179IRP1-F1
#
_entry.id   AF-A0A179IRP1-F1
#
_cell.length_a   1.000
_cell.length_b   1.000
_cell.length_c   1.000
_cell.angle_alpha   90.00
_cell.angle_beta   90.00
_cell.angle_gamma   90.00
#
_symmetry.space_group_name_H-M   'P 1'
#
loop_
_entity.id
_entity.type
_entity.pdbx_description
1 polymer ?
#
loop_
_entity_poly.entity_id
_entity_poly.type
_entity_poly.pdbx_seq_one_letter_code
_entity_poly.pdbx_strand_id
1 'polypeptide(L)'
;MGLWIRCLDWLGLFRVTSYHEDARFADYGLSFEAVNREIHTVRQRGTRLQIDGGFEAVLVILKYLPPLWPLLPFAVLLRWLGLGPVLYRRWAENRRVFVGGACEDGSCPGVRGRKR
;
A
#
# COMPACT_ATOMS: atom_id res chain seq x y z
N MET A 1 -3.48 -9.86 17.36
CA MET A 1 -2.78 -8.57 17.60
C MET A 1 -3.23 -7.58 16.52
N GLY A 2 -4.47 -7.07 16.57
CA GLY A 2 -5.09 -6.35 15.44
C GLY A 2 -5.93 -5.13 15.82
N LEU A 3 -5.81 -4.65 17.07
CA LEU A 3 -6.65 -3.55 17.58
C LEU A 3 -6.23 -2.17 17.02
N TRP A 4 -4.97 -2.01 16.62
CA TRP A 4 -4.36 -0.70 16.36
C TRP A 4 -4.76 -0.12 14.99
N ILE A 5 -4.99 -0.97 13.99
CA ILE A 5 -5.39 -0.54 12.63
C ILE A 5 -6.82 0.04 12.62
N ARG A 6 -7.71 -0.49 13.47
CA ARG A 6 -9.08 0.00 13.58
C ARG A 6 -9.17 1.38 14.24
N CYS A 7 -8.23 1.71 15.14
CA CYS A 7 -8.17 3.05 15.73
C CYS A 7 -7.70 4.11 14.73
N LEU A 8 -6.87 3.72 13.75
CA LEU A 8 -6.38 4.61 12.71
C LEU A 8 -7.43 4.83 11.62
N ASP A 9 -8.16 3.78 11.23
CA ASP A 9 -9.29 3.87 10.30
C ASP A 9 -10.58 4.32 11.00
N TRP A 10 -10.56 5.54 11.55
CA TRP A 10 -11.67 6.10 12.33
C TRP A 10 -12.97 6.24 11.52
N LEU A 11 -12.87 6.32 10.20
CA LEU A 11 -14.00 6.47 9.29
C LEU A 11 -14.50 5.14 8.70
N GLY A 12 -13.83 4.02 8.98
CA GLY A 12 -14.20 2.73 8.38
C GLY A 12 -14.11 2.72 6.85
N LEU A 13 -13.30 3.62 6.26
CA LEU A 13 -13.30 3.89 4.83
C LEU A 13 -12.34 2.99 4.06
N PHE A 14 -11.42 2.31 4.76
CA PHE A 14 -10.42 1.45 4.14
C PHE A 14 -10.71 -0.03 4.33
N ARG A 15 -10.81 -0.74 3.21
CA ARG A 15 -10.73 -2.20 3.19
C ARG A 15 -9.34 -2.61 2.71
N VAL A 16 -8.48 -2.99 3.66
CA VAL A 16 -7.18 -3.60 3.32
C VAL A 16 -7.42 -5.03 2.88
N THR A 17 -7.04 -5.35 1.65
CA THR A 17 -7.16 -6.70 1.08
C THR A 17 -5.76 -7.24 0.83
N SER A 18 -5.50 -8.47 1.26
CA SER A 18 -4.24 -9.17 1.02
C SER A 18 -4.21 -9.70 -0.41
N TYR A 19 -3.25 -9.27 -1.22
CA TYR A 19 -3.08 -9.74 -2.60
C TYR A 19 -2.50 -11.17 -2.70
N HIS A 20 -2.10 -11.78 -1.58
CA HIS A 20 -1.66 -13.16 -1.52
C HIS A 20 -2.82 -14.17 -1.47
N GLU A 21 -3.98 -13.76 -0.95
CA GLU A 21 -5.15 -14.64 -0.74
C GLU A 21 -6.25 -14.37 -1.78
N ASP A 22 -6.36 -13.12 -2.25
CA ASP A 22 -7.38 -12.70 -3.20
C ASP A 22 -6.75 -12.14 -4.49
N ALA A 23 -7.05 -12.79 -5.63
CA ALA A 23 -6.62 -12.36 -6.96
C ALA A 23 -7.44 -11.17 -7.53
N ARG A 24 -8.27 -10.52 -6.70
CA ARG A 24 -9.16 -9.41 -7.09
C ARG A 24 -8.44 -8.18 -7.68
N PHE A 25 -7.12 -8.10 -7.51
CA PHE A 25 -6.31 -7.06 -8.15
C PHE A 25 -6.29 -7.20 -9.69
N ALA A 26 -6.49 -8.41 -10.23
CA ALA A 26 -6.57 -8.65 -11.66
C ALA A 26 -7.81 -8.02 -12.31
N ASP A 27 -8.94 -7.97 -11.59
CA ASP A 27 -10.18 -7.31 -12.05
C ASP A 27 -10.01 -5.81 -12.26
N TYR A 28 -9.03 -5.21 -11.56
CA TYR A 28 -8.66 -3.80 -11.71
C TYR A 28 -7.56 -3.58 -12.76
N GLY A 29 -7.13 -4.62 -13.47
CA GLY A 29 -6.07 -4.55 -14.49
C GLY A 29 -4.66 -4.42 -13.92
N LEU A 30 -4.46 -4.76 -12.64
CA LEU A 30 -3.14 -4.73 -12.00
C LEU A 30 -2.45 -6.10 -12.14
N SER A 31 -1.14 -6.10 -12.44
CA SER A 31 -0.33 -7.31 -12.42
C SER A 31 0.19 -7.61 -11.01
N PHE A 32 0.44 -8.89 -10.71
CA PHE A 32 1.02 -9.30 -9.43
C PHE A 32 2.34 -8.56 -9.13
N GLU A 33 3.18 -8.38 -10.15
CA GLU A 33 4.45 -7.68 -10.01
C GLU A 33 4.28 -6.20 -9.64
N ALA A 34 3.28 -5.52 -10.22
CA ALA A 34 2.97 -4.13 -9.88
C ALA A 34 2.48 -3.98 -8.43
N VAL A 35 1.60 -4.89 -7.97
CA VAL A 35 1.07 -4.89 -6.60
C VAL A 35 2.13 -5.29 -5.58
N ASN A 36 3.05 -6.16 -5.97
CA ASN A 36 4.18 -6.57 -5.15
C ASN A 36 5.25 -5.46 -5.04
N ARG A 37 5.37 -4.61 -6.05
CA ARG A 37 6.36 -3.53 -6.10
C ARG A 37 6.00 -2.35 -5.19
N GLU A 38 4.74 -1.96 -5.18
CA GLU A 38 4.25 -0.79 -4.45
C GLU A 38 2.79 -0.90 -4.03
N ILE A 39 2.39 -0.08 -3.06
CA ILE A 39 1.00 0.04 -2.61
C ILE A 39 0.16 0.69 -3.71
N HIS A 40 -1.00 0.11 -3.99
CA HIS A 40 -2.02 0.70 -4.86
C HIS A 40 -3.31 0.92 -4.09
N THR A 41 -3.94 2.05 -4.31
CA THR A 41 -5.30 2.33 -3.84
C THR A 41 -6.22 2.38 -5.02
N VAL A 42 -7.30 1.60 -4.95
CA VAL A 42 -8.37 1.60 -5.95
C VAL A 42 -9.53 2.39 -5.39
N ARG A 43 -9.99 3.40 -6.12
CA ARG A 43 -11.15 4.23 -5.75
C ARG A 43 -12.12 4.31 -6.90
N GLN A 44 -13.40 4.12 -6.61
CA GLN A 44 -14.46 4.31 -7.58
C GLN A 44 -14.96 5.75 -7.49
N ARG A 45 -14.77 6.55 -8.55
CA ARG A 45 -15.30 7.91 -8.65
C ARG A 45 -16.40 7.93 -9.70
N GLY A 46 -17.63 7.65 -9.27
CA GLY A 46 -18.79 7.51 -10.16
C GLY A 46 -18.63 6.30 -11.10
N THR A 47 -18.61 6.54 -12.40
CA THR A 47 -18.40 5.51 -13.44
C THR A 47 -16.94 5.25 -13.78
N ARG A 48 -15.98 6.00 -13.23
CA ARG A 48 -14.55 5.80 -13.50
C ARG A 48 -13.84 5.17 -12.31
N LEU A 49 -13.07 4.13 -12.59
CA LEU A 49 -12.12 3.54 -11.66
C LEU A 49 -10.84 4.38 -11.68
N GLN A 50 -10.41 4.89 -10.53
CA GLN A 50 -9.11 5.53 -10.35
C GLN A 50 -8.20 4.61 -9.55
N ILE A 51 -7.02 4.38 -10.11
CA ILE A 51 -5.98 3.54 -9.51
C ILE A 51 -4.79 4.45 -9.27
N ASP A 52 -4.50 4.71 -8.00
CA ASP A 52 -3.35 5.51 -7.58
C ASP A 52 -2.28 4.56 -7.02
N GLY A 53 -1.06 4.64 -7.54
CA GLY A 53 0.06 3.80 -7.13
C GLY A 53 1.14 4.58 -6.37
N GLY A 54 1.88 3.87 -5.54
CA GLY A 54 3.09 4.37 -4.88
C GLY A 54 2.82 5.49 -3.88
N PHE A 55 3.50 6.64 -4.04
CA PHE A 55 3.35 7.77 -3.12
C PHE A 55 1.97 8.43 -3.21
N GLU A 56 1.33 8.39 -4.38
CA GLU A 56 -0.04 8.91 -4.54
C GLU A 56 -1.02 8.10 -3.70
N ALA A 57 -0.89 6.77 -3.70
CA ALA A 57 -1.66 5.89 -2.84
C ALA A 57 -1.50 6.26 -1.35
N VAL A 58 -0.28 6.60 -0.93
CA VAL A 58 0.01 7.05 0.43
C VAL A 58 -0.69 8.37 0.76
N LEU A 59 -0.63 9.36 -0.14
CA LEU A 59 -1.32 10.64 0.06
C LEU A 59 -2.83 10.45 0.18
N VAL A 60 -3.39 9.54 -0.62
CA VAL A 60 -4.79 9.14 -0.53
C VAL A 60 -5.11 8.56 0.83
N ILE A 61 -4.32 7.60 1.30
CA ILE A 61 -4.48 7.01 2.64
C ILE A 61 -4.43 8.09 3.72
N LEU A 62 -3.40 8.95 3.70
CA LEU A 62 -3.26 10.05 4.65
C LEU A 62 -4.47 11.00 4.64
N LYS A 63 -5.05 11.26 3.47
CA LYS A 63 -6.23 12.13 3.33
C LYS A 63 -7.47 11.58 4.03
N TYR A 64 -7.63 10.26 4.10
CA TYR A 64 -8.79 9.62 4.71
C TYR A 64 -8.50 9.05 6.11
N LEU A 65 -7.28 9.21 6.63
CA LEU A 65 -6.96 8.97 8.03
C LEU A 65 -6.86 10.33 8.75
N PRO A 66 -7.96 10.83 9.37
CA PRO A 66 -7.93 12.02 10.22
C PRO A 66 -6.75 12.08 11.21
N PRO A 67 -6.38 10.99 11.90
CA PRO A 67 -5.23 11.03 12.81
C PRO A 67 -3.89 11.30 12.12
N LEU A 68 -3.78 11.07 10.81
CA LEU A 68 -2.57 11.36 10.02
C LEU A 68 -2.61 12.68 9.25
N TRP A 69 -3.69 13.46 9.34
CA TRP A 69 -3.75 14.79 8.75
C TRP A 69 -2.61 15.76 9.12
N PRO A 70 -2.06 15.78 10.36
CA PRO A 70 -0.90 16.63 10.63
C PRO A 70 0.34 16.27 9.79
N LEU A 71 0.46 15.03 9.30
CA LEU A 71 1.53 14.62 8.39
C LEU A 71 1.20 14.92 6.92
N LEU A 72 -0.06 15.20 6.58
CA LEU A 72 -0.48 15.49 5.22
C LEU A 72 0.19 16.72 4.60
N PRO A 73 0.28 17.90 5.26
CA PRO A 73 0.98 19.04 4.68
C PRO A 73 2.47 18.75 4.44
N PHE A 74 3.09 17.95 5.31
CA PHE A 74 4.48 17.51 5.12
C PHE A 74 4.61 16.58 3.89
N ALA A 75 3.70 15.62 3.73
CA ALA A 75 3.68 14.72 2.57
C ALA A 75 3.39 15.47 1.26
N VAL A 76 2.51 16.47 1.27
CA VAL A 76 2.25 17.34 0.11
C VAL A 76 3.46 18.23 -0.19
N LEU A 77 4.14 18.76 0.82
CA LEU A 77 5.38 19.53 0.64
C LEU A 77 6.47 18.65 0.00
N LEU A 78 6.62 17.42 0.46
CA LEU A 78 7.51 16.41 -0.13
C LEU A 78 7.16 16.09 -1.59
N ARG A 79 5.87 15.97 -1.92
CA ARG A 79 5.42 15.86 -3.31
C ARG A 79 5.84 17.06 -4.13
N TRP A 80 5.60 18.26 -3.60
CA TRP A 80 5.87 19.51 -4.31
C TRP A 80 7.37 19.73 -4.56
N LEU A 81 8.22 19.34 -3.60
CA LEU A 81 9.68 19.29 -3.76
C LEU A 81 10.16 18.17 -4.69
N GLY A 82 9.29 17.27 -5.15
CA GLY A 82 9.66 16.09 -5.95
C GLY A 82 10.40 14.99 -5.17
N LEU A 83 10.59 15.17 -3.85
CA LEU A 83 11.29 14.23 -2.98
C LEU A 83 10.39 13.10 -2.45
N GLY A 84 9.07 13.30 -2.44
CA GLY A 84 8.09 12.31 -1.97
C GLY A 84 8.22 10.95 -2.67
N PRO A 85 8.20 10.90 -4.02
CA PRO A 85 8.37 9.64 -4.76
C PRO A 85 9.74 8.98 -4.52
N VAL A 86 10.80 9.76 -4.36
CA VAL A 86 12.17 9.24 -4.13
C VAL A 86 12.28 8.61 -2.74
N LEU A 87 11.80 9.31 -1.72
CA LEU A 87 11.75 8.80 -0.35
C LEU A 87 10.85 7.57 -0.24
N TYR A 88 9.70 7.60 -0.91
CA TYR A 88 8.81 6.44 -0.96
C TYR A 88 9.45 5.25 -1.64
N ARG A 89 10.14 5.42 -2.79
CA ARG A 89 10.87 4.32 -3.45
C ARG A 89 11.96 3.76 -2.55
N ARG A 90 12.76 4.61 -1.91
CA ARG A 90 13.80 4.21 -0.95
C ARG A 90 13.20 3.39 0.19
N TRP A 91 12.03 3.79 0.70
CA TRP A 91 11.34 3.07 1.75
C TRP A 91 10.71 1.76 1.26
N ALA A 92 10.10 1.75 0.08
CA ALA A 92 9.49 0.57 -0.55
C ALA A 92 10.53 -0.47 -1.01
N GLU A 93 11.76 -0.05 -1.31
CA GLU A 93 12.91 -0.94 -1.53
C GLU A 93 13.38 -1.57 -0.22
N ASN A 94 13.32 -0.83 0.88
CA ASN A 94 13.71 -1.33 2.20
C ASN A 94 12.60 -2.15 2.89
N ARG A 95 11.36 -2.08 2.39
CA ARG A 95 10.27 -2.95 2.82
C ARG A 95 10.61 -4.39 2.41
N ARG A 96 10.78 -5.26 3.40
CA ARG A 96 10.85 -6.70 3.17
C ARG A 96 9.49 -7.18 2.69
N VAL A 97 9.36 -7.34 1.38
CA VAL A 97 8.19 -7.98 0.78
C VAL A 97 8.40 -9.48 0.93
N PHE A 98 7.62 -10.11 1.79
CA PHE A 98 7.61 -11.56 1.90
C PHE A 98 6.90 -12.11 0.66
N VAL A 99 7.67 -12.69 -0.27
CA VAL A 99 7.10 -13.48 -1.35
C VAL A 99 6.67 -14.80 -0.70
N GLY A 100 5.35 -15.01 -0.61
CA GLY A 100 4.77 -16.22 -0.04
C GLY A 100 5.18 -17.45 -0.84
N GLY A 101 6.23 -18.13 -0.40
CA GLY A 101 6.33 -19.57 -0.58
C GLY A 101 5.34 -20.22 0.38
N ALA A 102 4.64 -21.26 -0.08
CA ALA A 102 3.66 -22.00 0.70
C ALA A 102 4.18 -22.26 2.12
N CYS A 103 3.47 -21.75 3.13
CA CYS A 103 3.80 -22.03 4.52
C CYS A 103 3.16 -23.39 4.88
N GLU A 104 3.97 -24.44 4.90
CA GLU A 104 3.61 -25.69 5.60
C GLU A 104 4.03 -25.54 7.08
N ASP A 105 3.11 -25.92 7.98
CA ASP A 105 3.33 -26.03 9.43
C ASP A 105 3.85 -24.78 10.18
N GLY A 106 3.22 -23.63 9.96
CA GLY A 106 3.33 -22.48 10.88
C GLY A 106 4.71 -21.82 11.00
N SER A 107 5.69 -22.28 10.22
CA SER A 107 7.02 -21.72 10.13
C SER A 107 7.34 -21.46 8.66
N CYS A 108 7.16 -20.21 8.23
CA CYS A 108 7.53 -19.82 6.87
C CYS A 108 9.06 -19.65 6.80
N PRO A 109 9.81 -20.49 6.07
CA PRO A 109 11.21 -20.22 5.80
C PRO A 109 11.26 -19.01 4.86
N GLY A 110 11.51 -17.83 5.43
CA GLY A 110 11.60 -16.59 4.65
C GLY A 110 12.72 -16.68 3.63
N VAL A 111 12.40 -17.11 2.41
CA VAL A 111 13.35 -17.08 1.30
C VAL A 111 13.60 -15.62 0.97
N ARG A 112 14.82 -15.18 1.21
CA ARG A 112 15.25 -13.78 1.05
C ARG A 112 15.26 -13.41 -0.43
N GLY A 113 14.10 -13.04 -0.97
CA GLY A 113 13.96 -12.48 -2.31
C GLY A 113 14.66 -11.13 -2.38
N ARG A 114 15.88 -11.11 -2.93
CA ARG A 114 16.56 -9.86 -3.33
C ARG A 114 15.85 -9.35 -4.58
N LYS A 115 15.24 -8.15 -4.52
CA LYS A 115 14.76 -7.45 -5.72
C LYS A 115 15.92 -7.39 -6.72
N ARG A 116 15.79 -8.08 -7.86
CA ARG A 116 16.74 -8.00 -8.98
C ARG A 116 16.16 -7.09 -10.04
#